data_AF-A0A383DQD4-F1
#
_entry.id   AF-A0A383DQD4-F1
#
_cell.length_a   1.000
_cell.length_b   1.000
_cell.length_c   1.000
_cell.angle_alpha   90.00
_cell.angle_beta   90.00
_cell.angle_gamma   90.00
#
_symmetry.space_group_name_H-M   'P 1'
#
loop_
_entity.id
_entity.type
_entity.pdbx_description
1 polymer ?
#
loop_
_entity_poly.entity_id
_entity_poly.type
_entity_poly.pdbx_seq_one_letter_code
_entity_poly.pdbx_strand_id
1 'polypeptide(L)'
;MNNAKELAGDARSERRRILGLSVPAATIITVIVFLPTLWLFGLSFVESEEFSFAHYQRMIESPAYFKIFRQTFEISVVVTALALLLGYPLAYLMSQLPRRAANLCLVMVFIPFWTSLLVRTYAWLVL
;
A
#
# COMPACT_ATOMS: atom_id res chain seq x y z
N MET A 1 -19.39 -43.80 -13.82
CA MET A 1 -19.87 -42.55 -13.19
C MET A 1 -19.28 -42.32 -11.78
N ASN A 2 -18.10 -42.89 -11.46
CA ASN A 2 -17.45 -42.78 -10.13
C ASN A 2 -16.23 -41.85 -10.10
N ASN A 3 -15.44 -41.78 -11.17
CA ASN A 3 -14.17 -41.03 -11.19
C ASN A 3 -14.33 -39.50 -11.07
N ALA A 4 -15.47 -38.93 -11.47
CA ALA A 4 -15.69 -37.48 -11.42
C ALA A 4 -15.88 -36.95 -9.98
N LYS A 5 -16.35 -37.79 -9.04
CA LYS A 5 -16.50 -37.40 -7.63
C LYS A 5 -15.19 -37.53 -6.85
N GLU A 6 -14.32 -38.47 -7.22
CA GLU A 6 -12.98 -38.62 -6.63
C GLU A 6 -12.07 -37.43 -6.99
N LEU A 7 -12.06 -37.02 -8.27
CA LEU A 7 -11.28 -35.85 -8.73
C LEU A 7 -11.70 -34.52 -8.07
N ALA A 8 -12.99 -34.39 -7.71
CA ALA A 8 -13.50 -33.21 -6.99
C ALA A 8 -13.12 -33.20 -5.49
N GLY A 9 -12.91 -34.38 -4.89
CA GLY A 9 -12.43 -34.53 -3.52
C GLY A 9 -10.96 -34.13 -3.35
N ASP A 10 -10.12 -34.54 -4.30
CA ASP A 10 -8.68 -34.26 -4.27
C ASP A 10 -8.35 -32.77 -4.45
N ALA A 11 -9.02 -32.07 -5.37
CA ALA A 11 -8.81 -30.63 -5.57
C ALA A 11 -9.14 -29.78 -4.32
N ARG A 12 -10.09 -30.22 -3.50
CA ARG A 12 -10.49 -29.53 -2.26
C ARG A 12 -9.49 -29.75 -1.13
N SER A 13 -8.88 -30.94 -1.08
CA SER A 13 -7.81 -31.32 -0.14
C SER A 13 -6.50 -30.59 -0.48
N GLU A 14 -6.18 -30.50 -1.76
CA GLU A 14 -4.97 -29.83 -2.26
C GLU A 14 -4.99 -28.32 -1.96
N ARG A 15 -6.13 -27.65 -2.21
CA ARG A 15 -6.31 -26.23 -1.85
C ARG A 15 -6.18 -25.97 -0.36
N ARG A 16 -6.62 -26.88 0.51
CA ARG A 16 -6.44 -26.79 1.97
C ARG A 16 -4.99 -27.03 2.41
N ARG A 17 -4.24 -27.91 1.73
CA ARG A 17 -2.80 -28.09 1.95
C ARG A 17 -1.98 -26.89 1.48
N ILE A 18 -2.31 -26.31 0.32
CA ILE A 18 -1.68 -25.09 -0.20
C ILE A 18 -2.00 -23.89 0.72
N LEU A 19 -3.22 -23.79 1.25
CA LEU A 19 -3.56 -22.85 2.32
C LEU A 19 -2.77 -23.15 3.60
N GLY A 20 -2.64 -24.41 4.00
CA GLY A 20 -1.86 -24.83 5.17
C GLY A 20 -0.36 -24.50 5.07
N LEU A 21 0.21 -24.49 3.86
CA LEU A 21 1.61 -24.10 3.59
C LEU A 21 1.84 -22.58 3.61
N SER A 22 0.81 -21.77 3.33
CA SER A 22 0.88 -20.30 3.37
C SER A 22 0.50 -19.71 4.73
N VAL A 23 -0.20 -20.47 5.58
CA VAL A 23 -0.51 -20.10 6.98
C VAL A 23 0.73 -19.73 7.80
N PRO A 24 1.82 -20.53 7.87
CA PRO A 24 2.98 -20.18 8.70
C PRO A 24 3.65 -18.88 8.23
N ALA A 25 3.73 -18.64 6.93
CA ALA A 25 4.28 -17.39 6.37
C ALA A 25 3.42 -16.17 6.74
N ALA A 26 2.08 -16.29 6.62
CA ALA A 26 1.16 -15.22 6.99
C ALA A 26 1.20 -14.92 8.51
N THR A 27 1.31 -15.96 9.35
CA THR A 27 1.45 -15.81 10.80
C THR A 27 2.75 -15.08 11.16
N ILE A 28 3.88 -15.44 10.55
CA ILE A 28 5.16 -14.76 10.79
C ILE A 28 5.09 -13.28 10.43
N ILE A 29 4.55 -12.93 9.24
CA ILE A 29 4.38 -11.53 8.82
C ILE A 29 3.49 -10.76 9.81
N THR A 30 2.38 -11.37 10.21
CA THR A 30 1.45 -10.75 11.18
C THR A 30 2.17 -10.50 12.51
N VAL A 31 2.89 -11.49 13.04
CA VAL A 31 3.63 -11.35 14.30
C VAL A 31 4.70 -10.26 14.19
N ILE A 32 5.47 -10.23 13.09
CA ILE A 32 6.52 -9.23 12.87
C ILE A 32 5.98 -7.82 12.75
N VAL A 33 4.80 -7.62 12.16
CA VAL A 33 4.18 -6.29 12.04
C VAL A 33 3.54 -5.88 13.36
N PHE A 34 2.78 -6.77 13.99
CA PHE A 34 1.98 -6.43 15.17
C PHE A 34 2.82 -6.33 16.45
N LEU A 35 3.87 -7.13 16.63
CA LEU A 35 4.76 -7.04 17.80
C LEU A 35 5.32 -5.63 18.01
N PRO A 36 6.02 -5.01 17.04
CA PRO A 36 6.55 -3.66 17.20
C PRO A 36 5.45 -2.60 17.25
N THR A 37 4.33 -2.78 16.53
CA THR A 37 3.21 -1.83 16.60
C THR A 37 2.58 -1.80 18.00
N LEU A 38 2.36 -2.97 18.61
CA LEU A 38 1.83 -3.07 19.98
C LEU A 38 2.84 -2.60 21.02
N TRP A 39 4.12 -2.89 20.82
CA TRP A 39 5.20 -2.39 21.67
C TRP A 39 5.31 -0.86 21.64
N LEU A 40 5.30 -0.27 20.43
CA LEU A 40 5.33 1.17 20.23
C LEU A 40 4.07 1.84 20.79
N PHE A 41 2.92 1.19 20.66
CA PHE A 41 1.68 1.64 21.29
C PHE A 41 1.82 1.66 22.82
N GLY A 42 2.40 0.63 23.44
CA GLY A 42 2.69 0.60 24.87
C GLY A 42 3.65 1.70 25.32
N LEU A 43 4.71 1.94 24.56
CA LEU A 43 5.64 3.05 24.80
C LEU A 43 4.98 4.43 24.67
N SER A 44 3.93 4.55 23.86
CA SER A 44 3.16 5.81 23.76
C SER A 44 2.38 6.14 25.04
N PHE A 45 2.16 5.18 25.95
CA PHE A 45 1.45 5.41 27.22
C PHE A 45 2.38 5.51 28.43
N VAL A 46 3.59 4.97 28.35
CA VAL A 46 4.55 4.89 29.48
C VAL A 46 5.77 5.74 29.17
N GLU A 47 5.80 6.93 29.76
CA GLU A 47 6.96 7.80 29.73
C GLU A 47 7.36 8.09 31.17
N SER A 48 8.49 7.51 31.59
CA SER A 48 9.23 7.90 32.80
C SER A 48 8.35 8.21 34.03
N GLU A 49 7.62 7.19 34.52
CA GLU A 49 6.84 7.20 35.77
C GLU A 49 5.56 8.07 35.83
N GLU A 50 5.17 8.79 34.77
CA GLU A 50 3.89 9.51 34.70
C GLU A 50 3.01 9.09 33.49
N PHE A 51 1.68 9.10 33.66
CA PHE A 51 0.73 8.81 32.58
C PHE A 51 0.76 9.94 31.53
N SER A 52 1.43 9.69 30.39
CA SER A 52 1.71 10.69 29.36
C SER A 52 0.51 10.98 28.43
N PHE A 53 -0.55 11.57 28.96
CA PHE A 53 -1.66 12.14 28.16
C PHE A 53 -1.27 13.45 27.45
N ALA A 54 -0.10 14.00 27.76
CA ALA A 54 0.42 15.26 27.21
C ALA A 54 0.74 15.18 25.71
N HIS A 55 1.12 14.01 25.17
CA HIS A 55 1.37 13.82 23.73
C HIS A 55 0.12 13.96 22.88
N TYR A 56 -1.00 13.39 23.34
CA TYR A 56 -2.30 13.53 22.66
C TYR A 56 -2.82 14.96 22.72
N GLN A 57 -2.60 15.67 23.84
CA GLN A 57 -3.02 17.05 23.99
C GLN A 57 -2.21 18.01 23.10
N ARG A 58 -0.87 17.86 23.02
CA ARG A 58 -0.04 18.62 22.06
C ARG A 58 -0.37 18.32 20.60
N MET A 59 -0.74 17.07 20.28
CA MET A 59 -1.12 16.68 18.92
C MET A 59 -2.42 17.38 18.47
N ILE A 60 -3.37 17.56 19.39
CA ILE A 60 -4.66 18.21 19.11
C ILE A 60 -4.56 19.74 19.16
N GLU A 61 -3.80 20.30 20.10
CA GLU A 61 -3.68 21.75 20.28
C GLU A 61 -2.72 22.42 19.30
N SER A 62 -1.76 21.67 18.73
CA SER A 62 -0.80 22.26 17.79
C SER A 62 -1.40 22.38 16.38
N PRO A 63 -1.60 23.61 15.87
CA PRO A 63 -2.19 23.85 14.56
C PRO A 63 -1.34 23.30 13.39
N ALA A 64 -0.07 22.99 13.65
CA ALA A 64 0.84 22.42 12.66
C ALA A 64 0.40 21.01 12.23
N TYR A 65 -0.03 20.14 13.16
CA TYR A 65 -0.46 18.77 12.84
C TYR A 65 -1.74 18.78 12.02
N PHE A 66 -2.71 19.60 12.40
CA PHE A 66 -3.97 19.74 11.66
C PHE A 66 -3.73 20.29 10.25
N LYS A 67 -2.82 21.27 10.10
CA LYS A 67 -2.44 21.81 8.79
C LYS A 67 -1.81 20.74 7.89
N ILE A 68 -0.86 19.96 8.42
CA ILE A 68 -0.21 18.88 7.66
C ILE A 68 -1.22 17.81 7.27
N PHE A 69 -2.12 17.43 8.18
CA PHE A 69 -3.17 16.44 7.89
C PHE A 69 -4.05 16.90 6.73
N ARG A 70 -4.53 18.15 6.78
CA ARG A 70 -5.34 18.74 5.73
C ARG A 70 -4.59 18.84 4.41
N GLN A 71 -3.33 19.29 4.42
CA GLN A 71 -2.50 19.37 3.23
C GLN A 71 -2.31 18.00 2.57
N THR A 72 -1.99 16.97 3.36
CA THR A 72 -1.81 15.60 2.85
C THR A 72 -3.10 15.07 2.22
N PHE A 73 -4.26 15.38 2.82
CA PHE A 73 -5.56 14.99 2.31
C PHE A 73 -5.92 15.74 1.02
N GLU A 74 -5.71 17.05 0.96
CA GLU A 74 -5.96 17.84 -0.24
C GLU A 74 -5.06 17.38 -1.40
N ILE A 75 -3.77 17.16 -1.13
CA ILE A 75 -2.82 16.66 -2.14
C ILE A 75 -3.24 15.28 -2.64
N SER A 76 -3.59 14.35 -1.75
CA SER A 76 -3.97 12.99 -2.16
C SER A 76 -5.23 13.00 -3.04
N VAL A 77 -6.25 13.78 -2.66
CA VAL A 77 -7.48 13.92 -3.45
C VAL A 77 -7.20 14.53 -4.82
N VAL A 78 -6.42 15.61 -4.89
CA VAL A 78 -6.07 16.25 -6.16
C VAL A 78 -5.28 15.30 -7.05
N VAL A 79 -4.28 14.60 -6.49
CA VAL A 79 -3.47 13.63 -7.23
C VAL A 79 -4.32 12.46 -7.72
N THR A 80 -5.22 11.92 -6.90
CA THR A 80 -6.14 10.85 -7.31
C THR A 80 -7.07 11.31 -8.43
N ALA A 81 -7.64 12.51 -8.33
CA ALA A 81 -8.50 13.07 -9.37
C ALA A 81 -7.76 13.26 -10.68
N LEU A 82 -6.54 13.82 -10.65
CA LEU A 82 -5.69 13.97 -11.83
C LEU A 82 -5.28 12.62 -12.42
N ALA A 83 -4.94 11.64 -11.57
CA ALA A 83 -4.58 10.29 -12.01
C ALA A 83 -5.75 9.60 -12.71
N LEU A 84 -6.99 9.77 -12.24
CA LEU A 84 -8.18 9.26 -12.91
C LEU A 84 -8.43 10.00 -14.23
N LEU A 85 -8.35 11.33 -14.22
CA LEU A 85 -8.60 12.17 -15.38
C LEU A 85 -7.59 11.90 -16.51
N LEU A 86 -6.33 11.63 -16.19
CA LEU A 86 -5.28 11.30 -17.17
C LEU A 86 -5.21 9.80 -17.48
N GLY A 87 -5.39 8.95 -16.47
CA GLY A 87 -5.29 7.50 -16.62
C GLY A 87 -6.45 6.89 -17.39
N TYR A 88 -7.67 7.41 -17.23
CA TYR A 88 -8.85 6.94 -17.96
C TYR A 88 -8.74 7.14 -19.48
N PRO A 89 -8.44 8.34 -20.01
CA PRO A 89 -8.26 8.52 -21.45
C PRO A 89 -7.05 7.74 -21.96
N LEU A 90 -5.97 7.62 -21.17
CA LEU A 90 -4.82 6.79 -21.56
C LEU A 90 -5.23 5.32 -21.74
N ALA A 91 -5.95 4.74 -20.78
CA ALA A 91 -6.45 3.37 -20.87
C ALA A 91 -7.43 3.19 -22.05
N TYR A 92 -8.26 4.20 -22.32
CA TYR A 92 -9.20 4.19 -23.44
C TYR A 92 -8.51 4.32 -24.81
N LEU A 93 -7.43 5.09 -24.93
CA LEU A 93 -6.61 5.11 -26.15
C LEU A 93 -5.89 3.77 -26.32
N MET A 94 -5.32 3.23 -25.26
CA MET A 94 -4.61 1.95 -25.31
C MET A 94 -5.49 0.76 -25.71
N SER A 95 -6.80 0.81 -25.43
CA SER A 95 -7.73 -0.22 -25.87
C SER A 95 -8.04 -0.16 -27.38
N GLN A 96 -7.85 0.99 -28.01
CA GLN A 96 -8.09 1.21 -29.45
C GLN A 96 -6.82 1.08 -30.31
N LEU A 97 -5.62 1.20 -29.72
CA LEU A 97 -4.36 1.12 -30.43
C LEU A 97 -3.87 -0.35 -30.64
N PRO A 98 -3.01 -0.59 -31.64
CA PRO A 98 -2.40 -1.90 -31.86
C PRO A 98 -1.56 -2.34 -30.65
N ARG A 99 -1.60 -3.64 -30.33
CA ARG A 99 -1.00 -4.30 -29.15
C ARG A 99 0.45 -3.86 -28.83
N ARG A 100 1.24 -3.56 -29.86
CA ARG A 100 2.64 -3.10 -29.73
C ARG A 100 2.75 -1.70 -29.12
N ALA A 101 1.90 -0.76 -29.55
CA ALA A 101 1.90 0.62 -29.03
C ALA A 101 1.37 0.68 -27.59
N ALA A 102 0.35 -0.12 -27.27
CA ALA A 102 -0.15 -0.26 -25.89
C ALA A 102 0.94 -0.79 -24.93
N ASN A 103 1.67 -1.84 -25.32
CA ASN A 103 2.78 -2.35 -24.50
C ASN A 103 3.89 -1.31 -24.29
N LEU A 104 4.27 -0.54 -25.32
CA LEU A 104 5.27 0.52 -25.18
C LEU A 104 4.81 1.61 -24.20
N CYS A 105 3.53 2.00 -24.27
CA CYS A 105 2.96 3.00 -23.36
C CYS A 105 2.96 2.51 -21.91
N LEU A 106 2.63 1.24 -21.66
CA LEU A 106 2.74 0.63 -20.33
C LEU A 106 4.17 0.69 -19.80
N VAL A 107 5.16 0.29 -20.61
CA VAL A 107 6.57 0.33 -20.21
C VAL A 107 7.00 1.76 -19.86
N MET A 108 6.62 2.75 -20.66
CA MET A 108 6.91 4.17 -20.40
C MET A 108 6.30 4.69 -19.09
N VAL A 109 5.13 4.19 -18.68
CA VAL A 109 4.50 4.54 -17.39
C VAL A 109 5.15 3.80 -16.22
N PHE A 110 5.63 2.58 -16.42
CA PHE A 110 6.33 1.81 -15.37
C PHE A 110 7.77 2.26 -15.13
N ILE A 111 8.47 2.79 -16.14
CA ILE A 111 9.83 3.34 -15.98
C ILE A 111 9.94 4.40 -14.87
N PRO A 112 9.09 5.44 -14.79
CA PRO A 112 9.15 6.42 -13.70
C PRO A 112 8.69 5.86 -12.35
N PHE A 113 7.99 4.73 -12.33
CA PHE A 113 7.71 3.99 -11.11
C PHE A 113 8.95 3.23 -10.63
N TRP A 114 9.75 2.66 -11.53
CA TRP A 114 11.06 2.08 -11.23
C TRP A 114 12.13 3.13 -10.90
N THR A 115 11.99 4.35 -11.43
CA THR A 115 12.88 5.46 -11.12
C THR A 115 12.54 5.98 -9.72
N SER A 116 13.33 5.55 -8.73
CA SER A 116 13.11 5.84 -7.31
C SER A 116 12.71 7.30 -7.07
N LEU A 117 11.65 7.52 -6.29
CA LEU A 117 11.18 8.84 -5.86
C LEU A 117 12.32 9.71 -5.34
N LEU A 118 13.34 9.08 -4.73
CA LEU A 118 14.56 9.72 -4.26
C LEU A 118 15.28 10.51 -5.37
N VAL A 119 15.47 9.94 -6.56
CA VAL A 119 16.17 10.63 -7.66
C VAL A 119 15.43 11.90 -8.07
N ARG A 120 14.09 11.83 -8.13
CA ARG A 120 13.26 12.99 -8.44
C ARG A 120 13.33 14.05 -7.34
N THR A 121 13.25 13.66 -6.07
CA THR A 121 13.35 14.61 -4.95
C THR A 121 14.74 15.23 -4.84
N TYR A 122 15.81 14.48 -5.11
CA TYR A 122 17.19 15.00 -5.09
C TYR A 122 17.48 15.91 -6.29
N ALA A 123 16.99 15.58 -7.50
CA ALA A 123 17.19 16.42 -8.67
C ALA A 123 16.57 17.83 -8.52
N TRP A 124 15.44 17.94 -7.82
CA TRP A 124 14.82 19.22 -7.50
C TRP A 124 15.50 19.96 -6.35
N LEU A 125 16.20 19.25 -5.45
CA LEU A 125 16.95 19.86 -4.36
C LEU A 125 18.30 20.41 -4.84
N VAL A 126 18.89 19.79 -5.85
CA VAL A 126 20.17 20.21 -6.47
C VAL A 126 20.00 21.44 -7.39
N LEU A 127 18.78 21.70 -7.86
CA LEU A 127 18.41 22.86 -8.69
C LEU A 127 18.06 24.06 -7.82
#